data_AF-A0A2A2QRE5-F1
#
_entry.id   AF-A0A2A2QRE5-F1
#
_cell.length_a   1.000
_cell.length_b   1.000
_cell.length_c   1.000
_cell.angle_alpha   90.00
_cell.angle_beta   90.00
_cell.angle_gamma   90.00
#
_symmetry.space_group_name_H-M   'P 1'
#
loop_
_entity.id
_entity.type
_entity.pdbx_description
1 polymer ?
#
loop_
_entity_poly.entity_id
_entity_poly.type
_entity_poly.pdbx_seq_one_letter_code
_entity_poly.pdbx_strand_id
1 'polypeptide(L)'
;MMPSSPASSASPPRSTPPWPMKSISASPTPVGSITSPKKPLCSPVRRRGVSWDYRIEPSALRDLRDLGPSAIAEVRRYLDERIRGATDPAAFGKPLRGDKHGYWRYRVRDWRLLCKLENSVLIVVVVAVGHRSSVYDP
;
A
#
# COMPACT_ATOMS: atom_id res chain seq x y z
N MET A 1 -54.33 -8.62 -37.79
CA MET A 1 -54.01 -10.04 -37.98
C MET A 1 -52.63 -10.30 -37.39
N MET A 2 -52.57 -11.07 -36.31
CA MET A 2 -51.37 -11.82 -35.92
C MET A 2 -51.21 -12.99 -36.90
N PRO A 3 -50.00 -13.51 -37.09
CA PRO A 3 -49.79 -14.86 -36.58
C PRO A 3 -48.54 -15.01 -35.70
N SER A 4 -48.66 -16.05 -34.90
CA SER A 4 -47.87 -16.49 -33.75
C SER A 4 -46.55 -17.19 -34.10
N SER A 5 -45.69 -17.30 -33.07
CA SER A 5 -44.41 -18.04 -32.91
C SER A 5 -44.42 -19.51 -33.40
N PRO A 6 -43.26 -20.20 -33.52
CA PRO A 6 -42.55 -20.80 -32.36
C PRO A 6 -41.00 -20.67 -32.44
N ALA A 7 -40.29 -20.39 -31.33
CA ALA A 7 -39.84 -21.27 -30.24
C ALA A 7 -38.52 -22.01 -30.50
N SER A 8 -37.65 -21.96 -29.47
CA SER A 8 -36.59 -22.93 -29.14
C SER A 8 -35.43 -23.07 -30.12
N SER A 9 -34.20 -23.41 -29.74
CA SER A 9 -33.48 -23.62 -28.48
C SER A 9 -32.15 -24.21 -28.97
N ALA A 10 -31.04 -23.91 -28.32
CA ALA A 10 -29.88 -24.79 -28.13
C ALA A 10 -28.57 -23.98 -28.18
N SER A 11 -28.16 -23.52 -27.00
CA SER A 11 -26.75 -23.31 -26.72
C SER A 11 -26.08 -24.68 -26.63
N PRO A 12 -25.02 -24.99 -27.41
CA PRO A 12 -24.21 -26.17 -27.15
C PRO A 12 -23.28 -25.90 -25.94
N PRO A 13 -23.14 -26.87 -25.01
CA PRO A 13 -22.16 -26.77 -23.92
C PRO A 13 -20.77 -27.03 -24.49
N ARG A 14 -19.87 -26.05 -24.42
CA ARG A 14 -18.46 -26.26 -24.79
C ARG A 14 -17.69 -26.77 -23.57
N SER A 15 -17.73 -28.09 -23.39
CA SER A 15 -16.85 -28.84 -22.48
C SER A 15 -15.40 -28.43 -22.72
N THR A 16 -14.78 -27.84 -21.71
CA THR A 16 -13.32 -27.72 -21.62
C THR A 16 -12.69 -29.10 -21.38
N PRO A 17 -11.55 -29.38 -22.02
CA PRO A 17 -10.94 -30.70 -22.09
C PRO A 17 -10.33 -31.20 -20.76
N PRO A 18 -10.18 -32.53 -20.62
CA PRO A 18 -9.58 -33.16 -19.46
C PRO A 18 -8.07 -32.93 -19.45
N TRP A 19 -7.54 -32.61 -18.28
CA TRP A 19 -6.11 -32.42 -18.04
C TRP A 19 -5.37 -33.72 -18.33
N PRO A 20 -4.18 -33.69 -18.98
CA PRO A 20 -3.34 -34.87 -19.07
C PRO A 20 -2.60 -35.08 -17.74
N MET A 21 -3.01 -36.13 -17.04
CA MET A 21 -2.30 -36.79 -15.96
C MET A 21 -0.93 -37.24 -16.49
N LYS A 22 0.14 -36.58 -16.05
CA LYS A 22 1.51 -37.07 -16.23
C LYS A 22 2.19 -37.22 -14.89
N SER A 23 2.40 -38.49 -14.58
CA SER A 23 3.27 -39.06 -13.58
C SER A 23 4.67 -38.46 -13.66
N ILE A 24 5.19 -37.98 -12.52
CA ILE A 24 6.63 -37.83 -12.30
C ILE A 24 6.92 -38.40 -10.92
N SER A 25 7.43 -39.64 -10.91
CA SER A 25 8.14 -40.21 -9.78
C SER A 25 9.45 -39.47 -9.59
N ALA A 26 9.69 -38.94 -8.40
CA ALA A 26 11.02 -38.50 -7.99
C ALA A 26 11.18 -38.73 -6.48
N SER A 27 11.76 -39.88 -6.13
CA SER A 27 12.43 -40.06 -4.85
C SER A 27 13.86 -39.54 -4.99
N PRO A 28 14.33 -38.73 -4.04
CA PRO A 28 15.70 -38.91 -3.57
C PRO A 28 15.78 -39.03 -2.04
N THR A 29 16.74 -39.84 -1.64
CA THR A 29 17.16 -40.26 -0.29
C THR A 29 17.50 -39.12 0.69
N PRO A 30 17.51 -39.42 2.01
CA PRO A 30 17.89 -38.49 3.05
C PRO A 30 19.42 -38.39 3.21
N VAL A 31 19.94 -37.17 3.30
CA VAL A 31 21.28 -36.93 3.87
C VAL A 31 21.36 -35.49 4.40
N GLY A 32 21.97 -35.30 5.56
CA GLY A 32 22.51 -34.00 5.96
C GLY A 32 21.79 -33.33 7.13
N SER A 33 22.12 -33.79 8.33
CA SER A 33 21.95 -33.09 9.59
C SER A 33 22.69 -31.74 9.61
N ILE A 34 22.15 -30.81 10.41
CA ILE A 34 22.87 -29.75 11.15
C ILE A 34 23.52 -28.65 10.30
N THR A 35 23.01 -27.42 10.40
CA THR A 35 23.75 -26.25 10.93
C THR A 35 22.84 -25.02 11.08
N SER A 36 22.69 -24.58 12.33
CA SER A 36 22.49 -23.22 12.87
C SER A 36 21.65 -22.15 12.14
N PRO A 37 20.73 -21.47 12.86
CA PRO A 37 20.14 -20.23 12.38
C PRO A 37 21.13 -19.08 12.56
N LYS A 38 21.85 -18.68 11.50
CA LYS A 38 22.40 -17.33 11.45
C LYS A 38 21.47 -16.46 10.62
N LYS A 39 20.47 -15.89 11.31
CA LYS A 39 19.90 -14.58 10.97
C LYS A 39 21.07 -13.72 10.47
N PRO A 40 21.02 -13.10 9.28
CA PRO A 40 22.07 -12.17 8.92
C PRO A 40 22.12 -11.14 10.04
N LEU A 41 23.24 -11.13 10.77
CA LEU A 41 23.63 -10.03 11.61
C LEU A 41 23.89 -8.89 10.63
N CYS A 42 22.80 -8.29 10.15
CA CYS A 42 22.85 -6.93 9.67
C CYS A 42 23.17 -6.15 10.93
N SER A 43 24.48 -5.92 11.13
CA SER A 43 25.01 -5.01 12.13
C SER A 43 24.12 -3.78 12.11
N PRO A 44 23.61 -3.29 13.25
CA PRO A 44 23.00 -1.97 13.26
C PRO A 44 24.17 -1.03 13.03
N VAL A 45 24.47 -0.74 11.76
CA VAL A 45 25.22 0.45 11.40
C VAL A 45 24.42 1.55 12.06
N ARG A 46 24.94 2.06 13.16
CA ARG A 46 24.46 3.26 13.82
C ARG A 46 24.69 4.37 12.82
N ARG A 47 23.80 4.48 11.82
CA ARG A 47 23.75 5.65 10.98
C ARG A 47 23.42 6.77 11.94
N ARG A 48 24.39 7.66 12.14
CA ARG A 48 24.11 9.04 12.53
C ARG A 48 23.38 9.69 11.36
N GLY A 49 22.16 9.24 11.13
CA GLY A 49 21.28 9.70 10.07
C GLY A 49 20.33 10.71 10.66
N VAL A 50 20.05 11.76 9.89
CA VAL A 50 18.92 12.64 10.14
C VAL A 50 17.65 11.78 10.21
N SER A 51 17.05 11.73 11.40
CA SER A 51 15.82 10.99 11.64
C SER A 51 14.66 11.97 11.50
N TRP A 52 13.81 11.74 10.51
CA TRP A 52 12.60 12.53 10.36
C TRP A 52 11.54 12.07 11.36
N ASP A 53 10.76 13.02 11.87
CA ASP A 53 9.55 12.79 12.66
C ASP A 53 8.31 13.25 11.87
N TYR A 54 7.12 13.00 12.42
CA TYR A 54 5.87 13.43 11.80
C TYR A 54 4.92 14.09 12.79
N ARG A 55 4.08 14.98 12.28
CA ARG A 55 3.02 15.66 13.02
C ARG A 55 1.72 15.58 12.22
N ILE A 56 0.59 15.44 12.90
CA ILE A 56 -0.73 15.43 12.26
C ILE A 56 -1.45 16.71 12.66
N GLU A 57 -1.95 17.46 11.68
CA GLU A 57 -2.71 18.69 11.88
C GLU A 57 -4.15 18.36 12.34
N PRO A 58 -4.81 19.24 13.11
CA PRO A 58 -6.18 19.02 13.57
C PRO A 58 -7.19 18.77 12.44
N SER A 59 -7.01 19.40 11.27
CA SER A 59 -7.79 19.13 10.06
C SER A 59 -7.66 17.66 9.63
N ALA A 60 -6.44 17.17 9.43
CA ALA A 60 -6.15 15.78 9.10
C ALA A 60 -6.68 14.78 10.14
N LEU A 61 -6.73 15.16 11.43
CA LEU A 61 -7.33 14.32 12.47
C LEU A 61 -8.85 14.15 12.28
N ARG A 62 -9.55 15.19 11.81
CA ARG A 62 -10.98 15.12 11.48
C ARG A 62 -11.19 14.19 10.29
N ASP A 63 -10.43 14.40 9.22
CA ASP A 63 -10.48 13.54 8.04
C ASP A 63 -10.27 12.07 8.41
N LEU A 64 -9.22 11.78 9.18
CA LEU A 64 -8.92 10.44 9.66
C LEU A 64 -10.06 9.82 10.47
N ARG A 65 -10.78 10.63 11.26
CA ARG A 65 -11.94 10.19 12.03
C ARG A 65 -13.11 9.84 11.12
N ASP A 66 -13.31 10.59 10.04
CA ASP A 66 -14.37 10.36 9.05
C ASP A 66 -14.09 9.11 8.20
N LEU A 67 -12.82 8.80 7.92
CA LEU A 67 -12.41 7.58 7.20
C LEU A 67 -12.55 6.30 8.04
N GLY A 68 -12.58 6.44 9.37
CA GLY A 68 -12.81 5.35 10.31
C GLY A 68 -11.53 4.70 10.88
N PRO A 69 -11.69 3.79 11.86
CA PRO A 69 -10.59 3.29 12.70
C PRO A 69 -9.53 2.50 11.92
N SER A 70 -9.94 1.77 10.87
CA SER A 70 -9.00 1.03 10.02
C SER A 70 -8.05 1.98 9.28
N ALA A 71 -8.54 3.11 8.77
CA ALA A 71 -7.71 4.11 8.10
C ALA A 71 -6.71 4.75 9.08
N ILE A 72 -7.17 5.08 10.29
CA ILE A 72 -6.32 5.64 11.36
C ILE A 72 -5.16 4.70 11.69
N ALA A 73 -5.45 3.42 11.92
CA ALA A 73 -4.44 2.43 12.27
C ALA A 73 -3.40 2.25 11.15
N GLU A 74 -3.85 2.15 9.90
CA GLU A 74 -2.97 2.00 8.72
C GLU A 74 -2.10 3.24 8.49
N VAL A 75 -2.68 4.43 8.59
CA VAL A 75 -1.94 5.69 8.44
C VAL A 75 -0.88 5.84 9.52
N ARG A 76 -1.25 5.61 10.79
CA ARG A 76 -0.28 5.68 11.91
C ARG A 76 0.85 4.69 11.73
N ARG A 77 0.51 3.44 11.40
CA ARG A 77 1.49 2.39 11.13
C ARG A 77 2.44 2.80 10.00
N TYR A 78 1.91 3.34 8.91
CA TYR A 78 2.73 3.80 7.80
C TYR A 78 3.70 4.92 8.22
N LEU A 79 3.22 5.90 8.99
CA LEU A 79 4.05 7.02 9.47
C LEU A 79 5.15 6.52 10.41
N ASP A 80 4.84 5.62 11.34
CA ASP A 80 5.83 5.04 12.27
C ASP A 80 6.84 4.13 11.56
N GLU A 81 6.43 3.32 10.57
CA GLU A 81 7.33 2.39 9.89
C GLU A 81 8.17 3.06 8.79
N ARG A 82 7.61 4.04 8.09
CA ARG A 82 8.24 4.63 6.89
C ARG A 82 8.80 6.02 7.11
N ILE A 83 8.15 6.86 7.91
CA ILE A 83 8.54 8.27 8.08
C ILE A 83 9.43 8.43 9.30
N ARG A 84 9.06 7.86 10.44
CA ARG A 84 9.87 7.93 11.66
C ARG A 84 11.20 7.20 11.44
N GLY A 85 12.29 7.96 11.49
CA GLY A 85 13.65 7.44 11.22
C GLY A 85 13.97 7.25 9.73
N ALA A 86 13.13 7.76 8.83
CA ALA A 86 13.45 7.86 7.41
C ALA A 86 14.68 8.75 7.21
N THR A 87 15.53 8.42 6.25
CA THR A 87 16.59 9.33 5.79
C THR A 87 16.04 10.38 4.81
N ASP A 88 15.08 9.99 3.98
CA ASP A 88 14.45 10.88 3.01
C ASP A 88 12.94 10.59 2.87
N PRO A 89 12.06 11.41 3.49
CA PRO A 89 10.61 11.22 3.37
C PRO A 89 10.09 11.56 1.96
N ALA A 90 10.83 12.35 1.17
CA ALA A 90 10.50 12.67 -0.20
C ALA A 90 10.44 11.41 -1.09
N ALA A 91 11.24 10.40 -0.78
CA ALA A 91 11.27 9.15 -1.53
C ALA A 91 9.93 8.38 -1.52
N PHE A 92 9.07 8.60 -0.53
CA PHE A 92 7.81 7.87 -0.39
C PHE A 92 6.63 8.51 -1.15
N GLY A 93 6.82 9.70 -1.69
CA GLY A 93 5.75 10.49 -2.26
C GLY A 93 6.05 11.06 -3.62
N LYS A 94 5.13 11.92 -4.08
CA LYS A 94 5.41 12.85 -5.16
C LYS A 94 5.09 14.27 -4.72
N PRO A 95 5.94 15.25 -5.06
CA PRO A 95 5.60 16.64 -4.83
C PRO A 95 4.39 17.02 -5.70
N LEU A 96 3.51 17.82 -5.13
CA LEU A 96 2.44 18.48 -5.90
C LEU A 96 3.02 19.67 -6.67
N ARG A 97 2.38 19.98 -7.81
CA ARG A 97 2.75 21.09 -8.70
C ARG A 97 1.62 22.12 -8.72
N GLY A 98 1.93 23.33 -9.19
CA GLY A 98 0.97 24.44 -9.26
C GLY A 98 0.86 25.20 -7.93
N ASP A 99 -0.35 25.60 -7.56
CA ASP A 99 -0.60 26.44 -6.37
C ASP A 99 -0.22 25.74 -5.05
N LYS A 100 -0.21 24.41 -5.04
CA LYS A 100 0.20 23.57 -3.90
C LYS A 100 1.67 23.15 -3.96
N HIS A 101 2.55 24.03 -4.45
CA HIS A 101 3.99 23.79 -4.42
C HIS A 101 4.49 23.63 -2.98
N GLY A 102 5.42 22.71 -2.74
CA GLY A 102 5.94 22.39 -1.40
C GLY A 102 5.10 21.37 -0.61
N TYR A 103 3.92 21.00 -1.10
CA TYR A 103 3.17 19.86 -0.59
C TYR A 103 3.56 18.56 -1.28
N TRP A 104 3.36 17.47 -0.57
CA TRP A 104 3.68 16.12 -0.95
C TRP A 104 2.45 15.25 -0.86
N ARG A 105 2.31 14.35 -1.84
CA ARG A 105 1.24 13.36 -1.86
C ARG A 105 1.82 11.98 -1.57
N TYR A 106 1.38 11.37 -0.48
CA TYR A 106 1.69 9.98 -0.16
C TYR A 106 0.52 9.07 -0.51
N ARG A 107 0.86 7.87 -0.97
CA ARG A 107 -0.10 6.81 -1.25
C ARG A 107 0.04 5.75 -0.16
N VAL A 108 -0.98 5.64 0.68
CA VAL A 108 -1.01 4.66 1.79
C VAL A 108 -2.18 3.73 1.55
N ARG A 109 -1.88 2.57 0.95
CA ARG A 109 -2.88 1.59 0.49
C ARG A 109 -3.94 2.23 -0.41
N ASP A 110 -5.13 2.50 0.14
CA ASP A 110 -6.31 3.06 -0.52
C ASP A 110 -6.56 4.55 -0.18
N TRP A 111 -5.72 5.15 0.66
CA TRP A 111 -5.82 6.53 1.11
C TRP A 111 -4.71 7.38 0.49
N ARG A 112 -5.00 8.66 0.25
CA ARG A 112 -4.04 9.67 -0.21
C ARG A 112 -3.84 10.68 0.90
N LEU A 113 -2.60 10.89 1.31
CA LEU A 113 -2.26 11.88 2.32
C LEU A 113 -1.63 13.08 1.63
N LEU A 114 -2.05 14.27 2.07
CA LEU A 114 -1.43 15.54 1.75
C LEU A 114 -0.53 15.93 2.91
N CYS A 115 0.78 15.99 2.65
CA CYS A 115 1.79 16.29 3.65
C CYS A 115 2.60 17.52 3.24
N LYS A 116 3.19 18.20 4.20
CA LYS A 116 4.20 19.24 3.99
C LYS A 116 5.50 18.77 4.65
N LEU A 117 6.61 18.89 3.93
CA LEU A 117 7.92 18.53 4.46
C LEU A 117 8.58 19.81 4.97
N GLU A 118 8.85 19.86 6.28
CA GLU A 118 9.57 20.97 6.89
C GLU A 118 11.04 20.59 7.04
N ASN A 119 11.82 20.82 5.99
CA ASN A 119 13.26 20.51 5.96
C ASN A 119 14.06 21.21 7.07
N SER A 120 13.59 22.35 7.58
CA SER A 120 14.26 23.08 8.67
C SER A 120 14.26 22.33 10.00
N VAL A 121 13.22 21.55 10.27
CA VAL A 121 13.02 20.82 11.53
C VAL A 121 12.98 19.31 11.36
N LEU A 122 13.07 18.83 10.11
CA LEU A 122 12.97 17.41 9.75
C LEU A 122 11.64 16.78 10.19
N ILE A 123 10.54 17.50 10.02
CA ILE A 123 9.19 17.05 10.38
C ILE A 123 8.31 16.96 9.13
N VAL A 124 7.60 15.85 8.99
CA VAL A 124 6.52 15.68 8.02
C VAL A 124 5.19 16.08 8.67
N VAL A 125 4.58 17.17 8.21
CA VAL A 125 3.29 17.63 8.69
C VAL A 125 2.19 17.09 7.78
N VAL A 126 1.32 16.22 8.31
CA VAL A 126 0.15 15.71 7.59
C VAL A 126 -0.98 16.73 7.71
N VAL A 127 -1.39 17.29 6.58
CA VAL A 127 -2.36 18.40 6.49
C VAL A 127 -3.75 17.89 6.15
N ALA A 128 -3.89 16.88 5.28
CA ALA A 128 -5.19 16.31 4.97
C ALA A 128 -5.07 14.84 4.58
N VAL A 129 -6.15 14.06 4.76
CA VAL A 129 -6.21 12.65 4.35
C VAL A 129 -7.52 12.38 3.61
N GLY A 130 -7.44 11.81 2.41
CA GLY A 130 -8.61 11.51 1.58
C GLY A 130 -8.66 10.06 1.13
N HIS A 131 -9.86 9.52 0.91
CA HIS A 131 -10.04 8.23 0.25
C HIS A 131 -9.69 8.33 -1.24
N ARG A 132 -9.31 7.20 -1.85
CA ARG A 132 -8.95 7.19 -3.28
C ARG A 132 -10.06 7.66 -4.23
N SER A 133 -11.32 7.66 -3.80
CA SER A 133 -12.49 8.10 -4.55
C SER A 133 -12.92 9.54 -4.27
N SER A 134 -12.41 10.18 -3.21
CA SER A 134 -12.71 11.57 -2.84
C SER A 134 -11.41 12.37 -2.85
N VAL A 135 -10.82 12.52 -4.04
CA VAL A 135 -9.46 13.11 -4.16
C VAL A 135 -9.51 14.60 -4.41
N TYR A 136 -10.65 15.19 -4.81
CA TYR A 136 -10.77 16.62 -5.04
C TYR A 136 -12.22 17.10 -4.92
N ASP A 137 -12.78 17.09 -3.72
CA ASP A 137 -13.83 18.06 -3.40
C ASP A 137 -13.41 18.74 -2.10
N PRO A 138 -12.98 20.02 -2.16
CA PRO A 138 -12.55 20.80 -1.01
C PRO A 138 -13.69 21.13 -0.03
#